data_AF-A0A536IJ46-F1
#
_entry.id   AF-A0A536IJ46-F1
#
_cell.length_a   1.000
_cell.length_b   1.000
_cell.length_c   1.000
_cell.angle_alpha   90.00
_cell.angle_beta   90.00
_cell.angle_gamma   90.00
#
_symmetry.space_group_name_H-M   'P 1'
#
loop_
_entity.id
_entity.type
_entity.pdbx_description
1 polymer ?
#
loop_
_entity_poly.entity_id
_entity_poly.type
_entity_poly.pdbx_seq_one_letter_code
_entity_poly.pdbx_strand_id
1 'polypeptide(L)'
;MASVASAWWKCAYAARGGNWDLAAYFARRVRGLQRGLAVTRPKYAGDLAAFEAQQLDPVLRAIDARDRDGFERSFAAATDRANELHVKWAKPYIRWVLPDDPPRDLYLGPVGTNPP
;
A
#
# COMPACT_ATOMS: atom_id res chain seq x y z
N MET A 1 -12.80 1.95 -0.04
CA MET A 1 -12.06 1.13 0.94
C MET A 1 -11.58 -0.18 0.34
N ALA A 2 -12.46 -1.03 -0.22
CA ALA A 2 -12.06 -2.30 -0.84
C ALA A 2 -10.96 -2.16 -1.91
N SER A 3 -11.06 -1.17 -2.80
CA SER A 3 -10.03 -0.91 -3.83
C SER A 3 -8.69 -0.45 -3.26
N VAL A 4 -8.69 0.21 -2.09
CA VAL A 4 -7.46 0.66 -1.42
C VAL A 4 -6.79 -0.54 -0.75
N ALA A 5 -7.54 -1.32 0.03
CA ALA A 5 -7.04 -2.56 0.65
C ALA A 5 -6.49 -3.52 -0.41
N SER A 6 -7.22 -3.69 -1.53
CA SER A 6 -6.79 -4.55 -2.64
C SER A 6 -5.47 -4.11 -3.27
N ALA A 7 -5.32 -2.81 -3.55
CA ALA A 7 -4.05 -2.29 -4.05
C ALA A 7 -2.93 -2.46 -3.02
N TRP A 8 -3.24 -2.22 -1.73
CA TRP A 8 -2.27 -2.29 -0.66
C TRP A 8 -1.64 -3.67 -0.48
N TRP A 9 -2.45 -4.73 -0.34
CA TRP A 9 -1.88 -6.07 -0.16
C TRP A 9 -1.17 -6.60 -1.41
N LYS A 10 -1.63 -6.22 -2.61
CA LYS A 10 -0.93 -6.53 -3.87
C LYS A 10 0.43 -5.84 -3.99
N CYS A 11 0.58 -4.63 -3.41
CA CYS A 11 1.87 -3.95 -3.32
C CYS A 11 2.91 -4.80 -2.58
N ALA A 12 2.53 -5.39 -1.44
CA ALA A 12 3.43 -6.23 -0.65
C ALA A 12 3.91 -7.44 -1.43
N TYR A 13 3.00 -8.17 -2.06
CA TYR A 13 3.37 -9.34 -2.85
C TYR A 13 4.20 -9.01 -4.08
N ALA A 14 3.93 -7.89 -4.76
CA ALA A 14 4.75 -7.43 -5.87
C ALA A 14 6.19 -7.13 -5.43
N ALA A 15 6.37 -6.40 -4.32
CA ALA A 15 7.70 -6.11 -3.77
C ALA A 15 8.43 -7.39 -3.34
N ARG A 16 7.74 -8.31 -2.66
CA ARG A 16 8.30 -9.60 -2.21
C ARG A 16 8.73 -10.51 -3.35
N GLY A 17 7.99 -10.48 -4.47
CA GLY A 17 8.35 -11.20 -5.69
C GLY A 17 9.44 -10.50 -6.52
N GLY A 18 9.86 -9.29 -6.14
CA GLY A 18 10.87 -8.50 -6.85
C GLY A 18 10.33 -7.71 -8.05
N ASN A 19 9.01 -7.68 -8.26
CA ASN A 19 8.37 -6.80 -9.24
C ASN A 19 8.17 -5.39 -8.66
N TRP A 20 9.26 -4.64 -8.58
CA TRP A 20 9.29 -3.29 -8.01
C TRP A 20 8.43 -2.29 -8.78
N ASP A 21 8.32 -2.42 -10.09
CA ASP A 21 7.45 -1.56 -10.91
C ASP A 21 5.98 -1.78 -10.59
N LEU A 22 5.57 -3.05 -10.43
CA LEU A 22 4.22 -3.40 -10.01
C LEU A 22 3.94 -2.96 -8.57
N ALA A 23 4.92 -3.06 -7.67
CA ALA A 23 4.81 -2.52 -6.32
C ALA A 23 4.61 -1.00 -6.35
N ALA A 24 5.41 -0.27 -7.12
CA ALA A 24 5.28 1.18 -7.29
C ALA A 24 3.91 1.56 -7.85
N TYR A 25 3.41 0.83 -8.84
CA TYR A 25 2.07 1.02 -9.39
C TYR A 25 1.00 0.93 -8.30
N PHE A 26 1.01 -0.11 -7.48
CA PHE A 26 0.02 -0.29 -6.43
C PHE A 26 0.14 0.74 -5.30
N ALA A 27 1.35 1.08 -4.86
CA ALA A 27 1.56 2.15 -3.87
C ALA A 27 1.05 3.51 -4.38
N ARG A 28 1.32 3.86 -5.64
CA ARG A 28 0.78 5.08 -6.28
C ARG A 28 -0.73 5.03 -6.45
N ARG A 29 -1.31 3.85 -6.70
CA ARG A 29 -2.76 3.66 -6.75
C ARG A 29 -3.41 3.92 -5.39
N VAL A 30 -2.81 3.45 -4.28
CA VAL A 30 -3.26 3.79 -2.92
C VAL A 30 -3.27 5.31 -2.71
N ARG A 31 -2.17 5.98 -3.06
CA ARG A 31 -2.05 7.45 -2.99
C ARG A 31 -3.17 8.15 -3.76
N GLY A 32 -3.40 7.76 -5.02
CA GLY A 32 -4.43 8.36 -5.87
C GLY A 32 -5.84 8.19 -5.30
N LEU A 33 -6.16 7.00 -4.78
CA LEU A 33 -7.45 6.73 -4.15
C LEU A 33 -7.64 7.54 -2.86
N GLN A 34 -6.59 7.68 -2.04
CA GLN A 34 -6.63 8.49 -0.81
C GLN A 34 -6.80 9.97 -1.12
N ARG A 35 -6.10 10.51 -2.12
CA ARG A 35 -6.28 11.90 -2.58
C ARG A 35 -7.70 12.15 -3.10
N GLY A 36 -8.26 11.24 -3.88
CA GLY A 36 -9.67 11.32 -4.31
C GLY A 36 -10.66 11.27 -3.14
N LEU A 37 -10.36 10.45 -2.11
CA LEU A 37 -11.13 10.42 -0.87
C LEU A 37 -11.05 11.77 -0.12
N ALA A 38 -9.88 12.39 -0.06
CA ALA A 38 -9.70 13.69 0.60
C ALA A 38 -10.55 14.79 -0.07
N VAL A 39 -10.67 14.78 -1.40
CA VAL A 39 -11.53 15.71 -2.14
C VAL A 39 -13.01 15.47 -1.84
N THR A 40 -13.46 14.22 -1.93
CA THR A 40 -14.89 13.89 -1.76
C THR A 40 -15.34 13.85 -0.30
N ARG A 41 -14.40 13.72 0.65
CA ARG A 41 -14.65 13.64 2.09
C ARG A 41 -13.61 14.50 2.85
N PRO A 42 -13.73 15.84 2.80
CA PRO A 42 -12.71 16.77 3.33
C PRO A 42 -12.36 16.58 4.81
N LYS A 43 -13.29 16.05 5.61
CA LYS A 43 -13.02 15.73 7.03
C LYS A 43 -11.85 14.75 7.24
N TYR A 44 -11.50 13.95 6.25
CA TYR A 44 -10.36 13.03 6.30
C TYR A 44 -9.06 13.64 5.75
N ALA A 45 -9.12 14.80 5.09
CA ALA A 45 -8.01 15.32 4.29
C ALA A 45 -6.72 15.52 5.11
N GLY A 46 -6.82 16.04 6.34
CA GLY A 46 -5.66 16.23 7.20
C GLY A 46 -4.96 14.93 7.58
N ASP A 47 -5.72 13.93 8.04
CA ASP A 47 -5.16 12.61 8.38
C ASP A 47 -4.60 11.88 7.14
N LEU A 48 -5.25 12.03 5.98
CA LEU A 48 -4.78 11.42 4.73
C LEU A 48 -3.50 12.09 4.21
N ALA A 49 -3.38 13.41 4.32
CA ALA A 49 -2.15 14.13 3.98
C ALA A 49 -0.99 13.73 4.90
N ALA A 50 -1.26 13.60 6.20
CA ALA A 50 -0.27 13.12 7.17
C ALA A 50 0.13 11.66 6.88
N PHE A 51 -0.84 10.79 6.59
CA PHE A 51 -0.58 9.40 6.22
C PHE A 51 0.27 9.30 4.96
N GLU A 52 -0.03 10.09 3.93
CA GLU A 52 0.75 10.10 2.69
C GLU A 52 2.22 10.47 2.98
N ALA A 53 2.47 11.59 3.65
CA ALA A 53 3.82 12.08 3.92
C ALA A 53 4.62 11.20 4.90
N GLN A 54 3.97 10.67 5.93
CA GLN A 54 4.65 9.97 7.03
C GLN A 54 4.71 8.45 6.85
N GLN A 55 3.79 7.87 6.08
CA GLN A 55 3.67 6.42 5.94
C GLN A 55 3.86 5.97 4.50
N LEU A 56 3.19 6.60 3.54
CA LEU A 56 3.24 6.15 2.14
C LEU A 56 4.54 6.58 1.42
N ASP A 57 5.06 7.77 1.71
CA ASP A 57 6.32 8.24 1.13
C ASP A 57 7.53 7.36 1.50
N PRO A 58 7.73 6.92 2.76
CA PRO A 58 8.74 5.92 3.10
C PRO A 58 8.63 4.61 2.29
N VAL A 59 7.40 4.12 2.08
CA VAL A 59 7.15 2.91 1.28
C VAL A 59 7.57 3.13 -0.17
N LEU A 60 7.20 4.27 -0.75
CA LEU A 60 7.60 4.64 -2.11
C LEU A 60 9.11 4.78 -2.26
N ARG A 61 9.80 5.38 -1.27
CA ARG A 61 11.27 5.47 -1.26
C ARG A 61 11.93 4.10 -1.18
N ALA A 62 11.42 3.20 -0.34
CA ALA A 62 11.95 1.84 -0.24
C ALA A 62 11.74 1.05 -1.55
N ILE A 63 10.58 1.20 -2.20
CA ILE A 63 10.32 0.61 -3.51
C ILE A 63 11.30 1.14 -4.57
N ASP A 64 11.51 2.47 -4.61
CA ASP A 64 12.43 3.11 -5.56
C ASP A 64 13.87 2.64 -5.38
N ALA A 65 14.32 2.53 -4.12
CA ALA A 65 15.63 1.99 -3.76
C ALA A 65 15.74 0.46 -3.90
N ARG A 66 14.64 -0.25 -4.18
CA ARG A 66 14.53 -1.72 -4.11
C ARG A 66 15.01 -2.29 -2.77
N ASP A 67 14.83 -1.51 -1.70
CA ASP A 67 15.21 -1.85 -0.33
C ASP A 67 14.13 -2.74 0.28
N ARG A 68 14.35 -4.05 0.25
CA ARG A 68 13.41 -5.04 0.77
C ARG A 68 13.12 -4.87 2.25
N ASP A 69 14.16 -4.65 3.05
CA ASP A 69 13.98 -4.55 4.50
C ASP A 69 13.32 -3.22 4.88
N GLY A 70 13.70 -2.13 4.20
CA GLY A 70 13.02 -0.84 4.31
C GLY A 70 11.56 -0.92 3.88
N PHE A 71 11.27 -1.69 2.83
CA PHE A 71 9.91 -1.90 2.36
C PHE A 71 9.07 -2.63 3.39
N GLU A 72 9.51 -3.78 3.92
CA GLU A 72 8.73 -4.55 4.90
C GLU A 72 8.45 -3.72 6.17
N ARG A 73 9.47 -2.99 6.68
CA ARG A 73 9.29 -2.12 7.85
C ARG A 73 8.27 -1.00 7.60
N SER A 74 8.42 -0.28 6.49
CA SER A 74 7.54 0.85 6.18
C SER A 74 6.12 0.39 5.81
N PHE A 75 5.98 -0.75 5.12
CA PHE A 75 4.69 -1.35 4.81
C PHE A 75 3.94 -1.78 6.08
N ALA A 76 4.62 -2.42 7.02
CA ALA A 76 4.03 -2.79 8.31
C ALA A 76 3.55 -1.55 9.08
N ALA A 77 4.43 -0.54 9.24
CA ALA A 77 4.10 0.71 9.93
C ALA A 77 2.90 1.45 9.29
N ALA A 78 2.86 1.52 7.96
CA ALA A 78 1.74 2.11 7.23
C ALA A 78 0.44 1.31 7.42
N THR A 79 0.52 -0.02 7.48
CA THR A 79 -0.65 -0.88 7.72
C THR A 79 -1.22 -0.67 9.12
N ASP A 80 -0.34 -0.65 10.13
CA ASP A 80 -0.74 -0.40 11.52
C ASP A 80 -1.37 0.98 11.66
N ARG A 81 -0.73 2.01 11.10
CA ARG A 81 -1.27 3.37 11.13
C ARG A 81 -2.61 3.50 10.41
N ALA A 82 -2.80 2.82 9.28
CA ALA A 82 -4.09 2.80 8.59
C ALA A 82 -5.19 2.17 9.47
N ASN A 83 -4.87 1.07 10.15
CA ASN A 83 -5.78 0.39 11.06
C ASN A 83 -6.14 1.25 12.29
N GLU A 84 -5.18 1.97 12.86
CA GLU A 84 -5.45 2.97 13.91
C GLU A 84 -6.39 4.08 13.44
N LEU A 85 -6.18 4.60 12.22
CA LEU A 85 -7.06 5.62 11.64
C LEU A 85 -8.47 5.08 11.41
N HIS A 86 -8.63 3.82 11.00
CA HIS A 86 -9.95 3.20 10.91
C HIS A 86 -10.66 3.17 12.27
N VAL A 87 -9.94 2.85 13.36
CA VAL A 87 -10.49 2.91 14.73
C VAL A 87 -10.86 4.36 15.11
N LYS A 88 -9.94 5.31 14.95
CA LYS A 88 -10.15 6.75 15.22
C LYS A 88 -11.43 7.27 14.57
N TRP A 89 -11.70 6.84 13.34
CA TRP A 89 -12.85 7.28 12.57
C TRP A 89 -14.11 6.43 12.77
N ALA A 90 -14.18 5.67 13.87
CA ALA A 90 -15.29 4.80 14.25
C ALA A 90 -15.64 3.76 13.17
N LYS A 91 -14.61 3.21 12.51
CA LYS A 91 -14.70 2.16 11.50
C LYS A 91 -13.82 0.94 11.86
N PRO A 92 -13.87 0.41 13.09
CA PRO A 92 -12.99 -0.69 13.52
C PRO A 92 -13.22 -1.99 12.74
N TYR A 93 -14.38 -2.15 12.10
CA TYR A 93 -14.68 -3.27 11.20
C TYR A 93 -13.91 -3.21 9.86
N ILE A 94 -13.20 -2.11 9.58
CA ILE A 94 -12.26 -2.02 8.47
C ILE A 94 -10.87 -2.27 9.03
N ARG A 95 -10.37 -3.48 8.80
CA ARG A 95 -8.99 -3.85 9.13
C ARG A 95 -8.28 -4.33 7.87
N TRP A 96 -7.17 -3.71 7.55
CA TRP A 96 -6.27 -4.23 6.52
C TRP A 96 -5.48 -5.39 7.12
N VAL A 97 -5.57 -6.52 6.43
CA VAL A 97 -4.86 -7.75 6.73
C VAL A 97 -4.20 -8.17 5.42
N LEU A 98 -2.98 -8.67 5.51
CA LEU A 98 -2.30 -9.30 4.39
C LEU A 98 -2.84 -10.73 4.26
N PRO A 99 -3.47 -11.11 3.14
CA PRO A 99 -3.84 -12.51 2.91
C PRO A 99 -2.62 -13.42 2.99
N ASP A 100 -2.78 -14.72 3.26
CA ASP A 100 -1.66 -15.67 3.29
C ASP A 100 -1.19 -16.03 1.87
N ASP A 101 -2.15 -16.13 0.93
CA ASP A 101 -1.88 -16.45 -0.47
C ASP A 101 -1.56 -15.19 -1.31
N PRO A 102 -0.54 -15.25 -2.19
CA PRO A 102 -0.29 -14.19 -3.17
C PRO A 102 -1.44 -14.03 -4.17
N PRO A 103 -1.55 -12.86 -4.83
CA PRO A 103 -2.50 -12.68 -5.93
C PRO A 103 -2.19 -13.66 -7.06
N ARG A 104 -3.22 -14.39 -7.52
CA ARG A 104 -3.10 -15.37 -8.62
C ARG A 104 -3.35 -14.74 -10.00
N ASP A 105 -3.78 -13.49 -10.04
CA ASP A 105 -4.12 -12.75 -11.25
C ASP A 105 -2.95 -11.93 -11.82
N LEU A 106 -1.76 -12.00 -11.21
CA LEU A 106 -0.61 -11.14 -11.52
C LEU A 106 0.70 -11.92 -11.50
N TYR A 107 1.61 -11.54 -12.41
CA TYR A 107 3.00 -11.98 -12.34
C TYR A 107 3.79 -11.10 -11.35
N LEU A 108 4.32 -11.73 -10.31
CA LEU A 108 4.99 -11.05 -9.20
C LEU A 108 6.51 -11.06 -9.29
N GLY A 109 7.07 -11.80 -10.24
CA GLY A 109 8.51 -11.88 -10.45
C GLY A 109 9.08 -10.60 -11.09
N PRO A 110 10.41 -10.42 -11.07
CA PRO A 110 11.06 -9.30 -11.74
C PRO A 110 10.72 -9.25 -13.23
N VAL A 111 10.49 -8.05 -13.75
CA VAL A 111 10.32 -7.85 -15.20
C VAL A 111 11.69 -8.02 -15.86
N GLY A 112 11.84 -9.00 -16.77
CA GLY A 112 13.08 -9.28 -17.49
C GLY A 112 13.53 -10.75 -17.47
N THR A 113 12.93 -11.57 -16.60
CA THR A 113 12.95 -13.03 -16.74
C THR A 113 11.60 -13.43 -17.34
N ASN A 114 11.57 -13.82 -18.62
CA ASN A 114 10.36 -14.38 -19.23
C ASN A 114 9.81 -15.49 -18.31
N PRO A 115 8.50 -15.53 -18.03
CA PRO A 115 7.91 -16.74 -17.47
C PRO A 115 8.08 -17.89 -18.49
N PRO A 116 8.27 -19.15 -18.05
CA PRO A 116 8.15 -20.30 -18.94
C PRO A 116 6.75 -20.39 -19.56
#